data_AF-A0A4Q2QTT0-F1
#
_entry.id   AF-A0A4Q2QTT0-F1
#
_cell.length_a   1.000
_cell.length_b   1.000
_cell.length_c   1.000
_cell.angle_alpha   90.00
_cell.angle_beta   90.00
_cell.angle_gamma   90.00
#
_symmetry.space_group_name_H-M   'P 1'
#
loop_
_entity.id
_entity.type
_entity.pdbx_description
1 polymer ?
#
loop_
_entity_poly.entity_id
_entity_poly.type
_entity_poly.pdbx_seq_one_letter_code
_entity_poly.pdbx_strand_id
1 'polypeptide(L)'
;MPVWLDAIPEKAPKVMRPNPRRWLLFLALMLVTGITLTFWQWTSGRNGFIFWFTALGLPFCLWGLLFSLRRFAYKAEQVGAESRNAEREALIQQEIRRGQRCGWVLGYHIQHPAGNKPGALLQTASHTMPIVQFSTPRGSKVAVRYAALTGFQVDLEAEIIATTSTLAARVQDITATLPTDIPCCLMLDCDDDIRQCVESHLKNELAAKTGRSFRLLSGKGLSAFDTWLDQRWENPGILAAVTFSVPAYPSQGDADAITLVVLCNRKAADYPHAVCLHRPEKGKEPALVKTLNRALLWSDTDPESLKAAWHTGPALASGSGWNKACEDNGVTFSLSDDNRSIDYAMGYTGRAAPWLVIILASAACHDNGPQVIAAQSAADEEDVWVAVVNKKDVRKENQGNG
;
A
#
# COMPACT_ATOMS: atom_id res chain seq x y z
N MET A 1 -0.05 -4.78 9.72
CA MET A 1 0.75 -3.68 10.32
C MET A 1 1.20 -2.81 9.15
N PRO A 2 1.20 -1.48 9.26
CA PRO A 2 1.55 -0.65 8.10
C PRO A 2 3.03 -0.84 7.72
N VAL A 3 3.39 -0.61 6.46
CA VAL A 3 4.78 -0.68 5.99
C VAL A 3 5.42 0.71 6.08
N TRP A 4 6.37 0.88 7.01
CA TRP A 4 6.98 2.17 7.32
C TRP A 4 8.40 2.27 6.79
N LEU A 5 8.58 2.54 5.48
CA LEU A 5 9.93 2.78 4.95
C LEU A 5 10.60 4.03 5.56
N ASP A 6 9.81 5.01 5.99
CA ASP A 6 10.33 6.28 6.50
C ASP A 6 10.90 6.17 7.92
N ALA A 7 10.57 5.08 8.65
CA ALA A 7 11.13 4.80 9.97
C ALA A 7 12.53 4.17 9.88
N ILE A 8 12.96 3.74 8.69
CA ILE A 8 14.27 3.13 8.49
C ILE A 8 15.33 4.25 8.54
N PRO A 9 16.31 4.18 9.47
CA PRO A 9 17.28 5.26 9.69
C PRO A 9 18.12 5.53 8.44
N GLU A 10 18.77 6.70 8.37
CA GLU A 10 19.67 7.03 7.26
C GLU A 10 20.93 6.14 7.21
N LYS A 11 21.65 6.19 6.08
CA LYS A 11 22.91 5.45 5.91
C LYS A 11 23.93 5.88 6.96
N ALA A 12 24.71 4.92 7.45
CA ALA A 12 25.78 5.19 8.40
C ALA A 12 26.75 6.25 7.84
N PRO A 13 27.22 7.21 8.66
CA PRO A 13 28.12 8.26 8.20
C PRO A 13 29.44 7.64 7.70
N LYS A 14 30.04 8.31 6.73
CA LYS A 14 31.29 7.85 6.12
C LYS A 14 32.44 7.90 7.14
N VAL A 15 33.00 6.73 7.46
CA VAL A 15 34.17 6.63 8.35
C VAL A 15 35.40 7.26 7.69
N MET A 16 36.03 8.21 8.39
CA MET A 16 37.17 8.96 7.86
C MET A 16 38.47 8.15 7.89
N ARG A 17 39.15 8.07 6.75
CA ARG A 17 40.43 7.37 6.62
C ARG A 17 41.53 8.10 7.42
N PRO A 18 42.42 7.37 8.13
CA PRO A 18 43.62 7.96 8.70
C PRO A 18 44.44 8.68 7.62
N ASN A 19 44.72 9.96 7.82
CA ASN A 19 45.45 10.75 6.83
C ASN A 19 46.95 10.38 6.88
N PRO A 20 47.53 9.85 5.78
CA PRO A 20 48.93 9.39 5.78
C PRO A 20 49.92 10.53 6.08
N ARG A 21 49.64 11.76 5.63
CA ARG A 21 50.53 12.91 5.85
C ARG A 21 50.64 13.27 7.34
N ARG A 22 49.52 13.24 8.07
CA ARG A 22 49.51 13.51 9.52
C ARG A 22 50.30 12.45 10.30
N TRP A 23 50.17 11.19 9.89
CA TRP A 23 50.90 10.09 10.53
C TRP A 23 52.40 10.11 10.21
N LEU A 24 52.79 10.54 9.01
CA LEU A 24 54.21 10.76 8.66
C LEU A 24 54.82 11.94 9.45
N LEU A 25 54.08 13.04 9.63
CA LEU A 25 54.53 14.14 10.50
C LEU A 25 54.69 13.67 11.96
N PHE A 26 53.76 12.86 12.45
CA PHE A 26 53.86 12.26 13.78
C PHE A 26 55.06 11.33 13.92
N LEU A 27 55.40 10.55 12.89
CA LEU A 27 56.63 9.74 12.85
C LEU A 27 57.87 10.62 13.01
N ALA A 28 57.97 11.69 12.22
CA ALA A 28 59.11 12.61 12.29
C ALA A 28 59.29 13.18 13.70
N LEU A 29 58.19 13.60 14.35
CA LEU A 29 58.20 14.11 15.71
C LEU A 29 58.62 13.04 16.74
N MET A 30 58.15 11.79 16.60
CA MET A 30 58.57 10.69 17.47
C MET A 30 60.06 10.36 17.31
N LEU A 31 60.58 10.35 16.08
CA LEU A 31 62.01 10.11 15.83
C LEU A 31 62.88 11.21 16.43
N VAL A 32 62.52 12.48 16.24
CA VAL A 32 63.25 13.62 16.84
C VAL A 32 63.27 13.51 18.36
N THR A 33 62.12 13.22 18.98
CA THR A 33 62.00 13.04 20.43
C THR A 33 62.81 11.83 20.93
N GLY A 34 62.81 10.73 20.18
CA GLY A 34 63.58 9.53 20.51
C GLY A 34 65.09 9.77 20.48
N ILE A 35 65.58 10.48 19.46
CA ILE A 35 66.99 10.87 19.34
C ILE A 35 67.38 11.78 20.51
N THR A 36 66.63 12.86 20.75
CA THR A 36 67.01 13.84 21.80
C THR A 36 67.05 13.20 23.19
N LEU A 37 66.04 12.39 23.54
CA LEU A 37 66.00 11.69 24.83
C LEU A 37 67.14 10.68 24.96
N THR A 38 67.42 9.90 23.91
CA THR A 38 68.49 8.90 23.95
C THR A 38 69.84 9.59 24.10
N PHE A 39 70.12 10.63 23.32
CA PHE A 39 71.40 11.37 23.44
C PHE A 39 71.57 12.06 24.80
N TRP A 40 70.48 12.51 25.43
CA TRP A 40 70.51 13.16 26.74
C TRP A 40 70.76 12.17 27.88
N GLN A 41 70.11 11.01 27.85
CA GLN A 41 70.09 10.05 28.97
C GLN A 41 71.14 8.93 28.83
N TRP A 42 71.86 8.83 27.71
CA TRP A 42 72.79 7.72 27.47
C TRP A 42 74.13 7.91 28.18
N THR A 43 74.46 6.99 29.08
CA THR A 43 75.67 7.02 29.92
C THR A 43 76.80 6.13 29.40
N SER A 44 76.53 5.27 28.42
CA SER A 44 77.49 4.30 27.86
C SER A 44 78.09 4.78 26.54
N GLY A 45 78.96 3.97 25.91
CA GLY A 45 79.48 4.26 24.58
C GLY A 45 78.35 4.47 23.56
N ARG A 46 78.44 5.53 22.74
CA ARG A 46 77.43 5.93 21.74
C ARG A 46 77.57 5.17 20.42
N ASN A 47 77.96 3.90 20.51
CA ASN A 47 78.34 3.06 19.38
C ASN A 47 77.63 1.72 19.49
N GLY A 48 77.28 1.10 18.36
CA GLY A 48 76.70 -0.24 18.33
C GLY A 48 75.17 -0.28 18.21
N PHE A 49 74.66 -1.49 17.96
CA PHE A 49 73.27 -1.74 17.60
C PHE A 49 72.27 -1.26 18.66
N ILE A 50 72.55 -1.49 19.94
CA ILE A 50 71.62 -1.19 21.04
C ILE A 50 71.33 0.32 21.11
N PHE A 51 72.36 1.17 20.97
CA PHE A 51 72.22 2.62 20.97
C PHE A 51 71.35 3.13 19.79
N TRP A 52 71.62 2.63 18.57
CA TRP A 52 70.85 3.04 17.40
C TRP A 52 69.43 2.49 17.40
N PHE A 53 69.24 1.28 17.91
CA PHE A 53 67.91 0.69 18.08
C PHE A 53 67.09 1.44 19.11
N THR A 54 67.66 1.88 20.25
CA THR A 54 66.91 2.70 21.21
C THR A 54 66.61 4.10 20.68
N ALA A 55 67.55 4.74 19.98
CA ALA A 55 67.37 6.09 19.42
C ALA A 55 66.36 6.17 18.27
N LEU A 56 66.33 5.16 17.39
CA LEU A 56 65.54 5.19 16.14
C LEU A 56 64.58 4.00 16.01
N GLY A 57 65.05 2.80 16.34
CA GLY A 57 64.28 1.56 16.19
C GLY A 57 63.04 1.52 17.09
N LEU A 58 63.19 1.79 18.38
CA LEU A 58 62.10 1.76 19.35
C LEU A 58 61.02 2.81 19.04
N PRO A 59 61.33 4.09 18.78
CA PRO A 59 60.32 5.07 18.34
C PRO A 59 59.61 4.67 17.04
N PHE A 60 60.33 4.09 16.07
CA PHE A 60 59.73 3.60 14.83
C PHE A 60 58.76 2.44 15.07
N CYS A 61 59.14 1.46 15.91
CA CYS A 61 58.27 0.35 16.29
C CYS A 61 57.02 0.82 17.03
N LEU A 62 57.15 1.77 17.98
CA LEU A 62 56.03 2.33 18.73
C LEU A 62 55.06 3.09 17.80
N TRP A 63 55.60 3.91 16.89
CA TRP A 63 54.81 4.59 15.87
C TRP A 63 54.07 3.58 14.98
N GLY A 64 54.76 2.54 14.52
CA GLY A 64 54.19 1.49 13.67
C GLY A 64 53.05 0.75 14.36
N LEU A 65 53.19 0.46 15.66
CA LEU A 65 52.15 -0.14 16.49
C LEU A 65 50.93 0.79 16.62
N LEU A 66 51.12 2.06 16.96
CA LEU A 66 50.03 3.05 17.08
C LEU A 66 49.31 3.26 15.75
N PHE A 67 50.04 3.35 14.65
CA PHE A 67 49.47 3.46 13.31
C PHE A 67 48.67 2.21 12.93
N SER A 68 49.20 1.02 13.24
CA SER A 68 48.53 -0.26 12.99
C SER A 68 47.23 -0.37 13.79
N LEU A 69 47.26 -0.02 15.09
CA LEU A 69 46.05 0.04 15.92
C LEU A 69 45.02 1.02 15.38
N ARG A 70 45.43 2.24 14.99
CA ARG A 70 44.51 3.22 14.38
C ARG A 70 43.93 2.73 13.06
N ARG A 71 44.74 2.05 12.25
CA ARG A 71 44.34 1.48 10.96
C ARG A 71 43.38 0.30 11.16
N PHE A 72 43.62 -0.53 12.17
CA PHE A 72 42.71 -1.61 12.57
C PHE A 72 41.38 -1.05 13.07
N ALA A 73 41.40 -0.06 13.98
CA ALA A 73 40.20 0.62 14.45
C ALA A 73 39.38 1.24 13.30
N TYR A 74 40.05 1.94 12.37
CA TYR A 74 39.39 2.44 11.15
C TYR A 74 38.72 1.32 10.35
N LYS A 75 39.39 0.18 10.17
CA LYS A 75 38.85 -0.94 9.42
C LYS A 75 37.68 -1.60 10.15
N ALA A 76 37.75 -1.75 11.46
CA ALA A 76 36.65 -2.24 12.27
C ALA A 76 35.43 -1.31 12.19
N GLU A 77 35.62 0.01 12.32
CA GLU A 77 34.56 1.01 12.15
C GLU A 77 33.97 0.98 10.73
N GLN A 78 34.82 0.88 9.70
CA GLN A 78 34.40 0.79 8.30
C GLN A 78 33.52 -0.45 8.06
N VAL A 79 33.98 -1.63 8.51
CA VAL A 79 33.24 -2.89 8.36
C VAL A 79 31.91 -2.83 9.13
N GLY A 80 31.89 -2.26 10.33
CA GLY A 80 30.66 -2.07 11.09
C GLY A 80 29.66 -1.16 10.37
N ALA A 81 30.12 -0.05 9.78
CA ALA A 81 29.26 0.85 9.00
C ALA A 81 28.75 0.19 7.71
N GLU A 82 29.58 -0.58 7.01
CA GLU A 82 29.20 -1.32 5.81
C GLU A 82 28.18 -2.44 6.13
N SER A 83 28.38 -3.20 7.20
CA SER A 83 27.44 -4.24 7.67
C SER A 83 26.07 -3.65 7.99
N ARG A 84 26.03 -2.55 8.75
CA ARG A 84 24.78 -1.85 9.09
C ARG A 84 24.06 -1.35 7.83
N ASN A 85 24.81 -0.84 6.85
CA ASN A 85 24.22 -0.39 5.58
C ASN A 85 23.67 -1.55 4.75
N ALA A 86 24.33 -2.72 4.77
CA ALA A 86 23.84 -3.92 4.11
C ALA A 86 22.55 -4.46 4.76
N GLU A 87 22.51 -4.53 6.09
CA GLU A 87 21.29 -4.91 6.85
C GLU A 87 20.14 -3.94 6.59
N ARG A 88 20.44 -2.63 6.56
CA ARG A 88 19.46 -1.60 6.21
C ARG A 88 18.88 -1.81 4.81
N GLU A 89 19.73 -2.07 3.82
CA GLU A 89 19.26 -2.30 2.45
C GLU A 89 18.43 -3.58 2.36
N ALA A 90 18.85 -4.66 3.03
CA ALA A 90 18.08 -5.90 3.11
C ALA A 90 16.70 -5.67 3.74
N LEU A 91 16.62 -4.86 4.81
CA LEU A 91 15.36 -4.47 5.46
C LEU A 91 14.47 -3.65 4.52
N ILE A 92 15.02 -2.68 3.79
CA ILE A 92 14.27 -1.90 2.79
C ILE A 92 13.69 -2.82 1.73
N GLN A 93 14.50 -3.72 1.16
CA GLN A 93 14.03 -4.66 0.14
C GLN A 93 12.97 -5.62 0.70
N GLN A 94 13.09 -6.05 1.95
CA GLN A 94 12.07 -6.88 2.60
C GLN A 94 10.75 -6.12 2.77
N GLU A 95 10.78 -4.88 3.25
CA GLU A 95 9.59 -4.05 3.42
C GLU A 95 8.98 -3.64 2.07
N ILE A 96 9.79 -3.44 1.02
CA ILE A 96 9.30 -3.24 -0.35
C ILE A 96 8.56 -4.48 -0.84
N ARG A 97 9.15 -5.68 -0.73
CA ARG A 97 8.48 -6.94 -1.11
C ARG A 97 7.19 -7.15 -0.31
N ARG A 98 7.20 -6.80 0.97
CA ARG A 98 6.01 -6.82 1.82
C ARG A 98 4.97 -5.81 1.32
N GLY A 99 5.39 -4.63 0.93
CA GLY A 99 4.56 -3.59 0.31
C GLY A 99 3.92 -4.02 -1.00
N GLN A 100 4.66 -4.78 -1.81
CA GLN A 100 4.24 -5.30 -3.12
C GLN A 100 3.28 -6.50 -3.06
N ARG A 101 2.62 -6.70 -1.92
CA ARG A 101 1.55 -7.68 -1.77
C ARG A 101 0.30 -7.17 -2.50
N CYS A 102 -0.39 -8.07 -3.19
CA CYS A 102 -1.61 -7.77 -3.92
C CYS A 102 -2.66 -8.88 -3.77
N GLY A 103 -3.90 -8.54 -4.09
CA GLY A 103 -5.00 -9.49 -4.26
C GLY A 103 -5.48 -9.50 -5.72
N TRP A 104 -5.65 -10.69 -6.29
CA TRP A 104 -6.26 -10.89 -7.60
C TRP A 104 -7.77 -10.76 -7.49
N VAL A 105 -8.35 -9.84 -8.26
CA VAL A 105 -9.80 -9.65 -8.34
C VAL A 105 -10.39 -10.78 -9.19
N LEU A 106 -11.05 -11.74 -8.54
CA LEU A 106 -11.68 -12.88 -9.19
C LEU A 106 -13.04 -12.54 -9.77
N GLY A 107 -13.76 -11.62 -9.12
CA GLY A 107 -15.04 -11.15 -9.57
C GLY A 107 -15.65 -10.14 -8.62
N TYR A 108 -16.75 -9.55 -9.04
CA TYR A 108 -17.43 -8.51 -8.31
C TYR A 108 -18.94 -8.51 -8.61
N HIS A 109 -19.67 -7.74 -7.81
CA HIS A 109 -21.07 -7.37 -8.04
C HIS A 109 -21.25 -5.90 -7.62
N ILE A 110 -22.11 -5.18 -8.36
CA ILE A 110 -22.46 -3.79 -8.05
C ILE A 110 -23.98 -3.67 -8.13
N GLN A 111 -24.55 -2.97 -7.16
CA GLN A 111 -25.90 -2.44 -7.25
C GLN A 111 -25.82 -0.95 -6.96
N HIS A 112 -26.15 -0.16 -7.96
CA HIS A 112 -26.12 1.30 -7.93
C HIS A 112 -27.31 1.82 -8.76
N PRO A 113 -27.90 2.99 -8.45
CA PRO A 113 -29.02 3.54 -9.21
C PRO A 113 -28.73 3.74 -10.71
N ALA A 114 -27.46 3.99 -11.05
CA ALA A 114 -27.00 4.10 -12.45
C ALA A 114 -26.88 2.75 -13.19
N GLY A 115 -27.00 1.62 -12.50
CA GLY A 115 -26.88 0.27 -13.07
C GLY A 115 -26.05 -0.69 -12.23
N ASN A 116 -25.98 -1.94 -12.68
CA ASN A 116 -25.31 -3.05 -11.99
C ASN A 116 -24.14 -3.66 -12.77
N LYS A 117 -23.82 -3.12 -13.95
CA LYS A 117 -22.72 -3.58 -14.81
C LYS A 117 -21.63 -2.52 -14.89
N PRO A 118 -20.34 -2.87 -14.68
CA PRO A 118 -19.25 -1.89 -14.76
C PRO A 118 -19.21 -1.14 -16.09
N GLY A 119 -19.44 -1.82 -17.22
CA GLY A 119 -19.43 -1.16 -18.54
C GLY A 119 -20.47 -0.04 -18.67
N ALA A 120 -21.67 -0.23 -18.11
CA ALA A 120 -22.70 0.80 -18.09
C ALA A 120 -22.30 1.96 -17.16
N LEU A 121 -21.72 1.65 -15.99
CA LEU A 121 -21.25 2.66 -15.05
C LEU A 121 -20.05 3.45 -15.56
N LEU A 122 -19.15 2.84 -16.34
CA LEU A 122 -18.04 3.53 -17.02
C LEU A 122 -18.56 4.54 -18.05
N GLN A 123 -19.60 4.18 -18.81
CA GLN A 123 -20.27 5.11 -19.72
C GLN A 123 -20.92 6.26 -18.95
N THR A 124 -21.66 5.94 -17.88
CA THR A 124 -22.24 6.94 -16.97
C THR A 124 -21.20 7.91 -16.41
N ALA A 125 -20.06 7.40 -15.92
CA ALA A 125 -18.99 8.22 -15.37
C ALA A 125 -18.36 9.17 -16.41
N SER A 126 -18.54 8.89 -17.70
CA SER A 126 -18.09 9.75 -18.79
C SER A 126 -19.10 10.84 -19.16
N HIS A 127 -20.34 10.77 -18.65
CA HIS A 127 -21.37 11.76 -18.91
C HIS A 127 -21.34 12.93 -17.91
N THR A 128 -21.73 14.12 -18.36
CA THR A 128 -21.74 15.35 -17.55
C THR A 128 -23.03 15.50 -16.70
N MET A 129 -24.07 14.72 -16.99
CA MET A 129 -25.38 14.86 -16.33
C MET A 129 -25.46 13.97 -15.08
N PRO A 130 -25.65 14.54 -13.87
CA PRO A 130 -25.78 13.77 -12.65
C PRO A 130 -27.09 12.97 -12.62
N ILE A 131 -27.04 11.72 -12.16
CA ILE A 131 -28.24 10.88 -11.98
C ILE A 131 -29.03 11.26 -10.71
N VAL A 132 -28.46 12.16 -9.90
CA VAL A 132 -29.01 12.59 -8.62
C VAL A 132 -30.39 13.24 -8.77
N GLN A 133 -31.41 12.59 -8.19
CA GLN A 133 -32.82 13.01 -8.19
C GLN A 133 -33.31 13.32 -6.77
N PHE A 134 -34.50 13.92 -6.64
CA PHE A 134 -35.15 14.06 -5.34
C PHE A 134 -35.73 12.72 -4.89
N SER A 135 -35.28 12.25 -3.73
CA SER A 135 -35.80 11.05 -3.07
C SER A 135 -36.01 11.35 -1.59
N THR A 136 -36.99 10.70 -0.97
CA THR A 136 -37.27 10.81 0.47
C THR A 136 -36.56 9.65 1.17
N PRO A 137 -35.44 9.90 1.87
CA PRO A 137 -34.69 8.84 2.54
C PRO A 137 -35.50 8.23 3.69
N ARG A 138 -35.31 6.93 3.96
CA ARG A 138 -36.01 6.18 5.02
C ARG A 138 -35.92 6.81 6.42
N GLY A 139 -34.85 7.53 6.74
CA GLY A 139 -34.67 8.21 8.02
C GLY A 139 -35.30 9.60 8.09
N SER A 140 -35.73 10.19 6.97
CA SER A 140 -36.16 11.58 6.86
C SER A 140 -37.52 11.73 6.18
N LYS A 141 -38.31 12.73 6.60
CA LYS A 141 -39.55 13.12 5.90
C LYS A 141 -39.33 14.17 4.82
N VAL A 142 -38.10 14.67 4.70
CA VAL A 142 -37.71 15.73 3.75
C VAL A 142 -37.00 15.09 2.57
N ALA A 143 -37.43 15.43 1.36
CA ALA A 143 -36.76 15.00 0.14
C ALA A 143 -35.36 15.62 0.04
N VAL A 144 -34.37 14.77 -0.21
CA VAL A 144 -32.97 15.14 -0.44
C VAL A 144 -32.65 14.84 -1.90
N ARG A 145 -31.81 15.66 -2.52
CA ARG A 145 -31.31 15.39 -3.87
C ARG A 145 -30.12 14.42 -3.76
N TYR A 146 -30.39 13.12 -3.85
CA TYR A 146 -29.39 12.03 -3.78
C TYR A 146 -29.81 10.86 -4.70
N ALA A 147 -28.86 10.06 -5.19
CA ALA A 147 -29.18 8.90 -6.02
C ALA A 147 -29.55 7.69 -5.15
N ALA A 148 -30.84 7.39 -5.02
CA ALA A 148 -31.34 6.37 -4.10
C ALA A 148 -31.55 5.00 -4.76
N LEU A 149 -31.22 3.93 -4.04
CA LEU A 149 -31.76 2.60 -4.32
C LEU A 149 -33.16 2.53 -3.71
N THR A 150 -34.17 2.92 -4.50
CA THR A 150 -35.54 3.16 -4.00
C THR A 150 -36.18 1.97 -3.28
N GLY A 151 -35.83 0.73 -3.65
CA GLY A 151 -36.29 -0.46 -2.95
C GLY A 151 -35.95 -0.44 -1.45
N PHE A 152 -34.72 -0.05 -1.11
CA PHE A 152 -34.23 0.05 0.28
C PHE A 152 -34.93 1.14 1.09
N GLN A 153 -35.60 2.08 0.41
CA GLN A 153 -36.39 3.13 1.04
C GLN A 153 -37.83 2.68 1.31
N VAL A 154 -38.31 1.64 0.60
CA VAL A 154 -39.68 1.11 0.73
C VAL A 154 -39.72 -0.10 1.66
N ASP A 155 -38.90 -1.11 1.40
CA ASP A 155 -38.83 -2.35 2.20
C ASP A 155 -37.37 -2.75 2.41
N LEU A 156 -36.80 -2.19 3.47
CA LEU A 156 -35.39 -2.35 3.80
C LEU A 156 -35.02 -3.82 4.08
N GLU A 157 -35.87 -4.55 4.80
CA GLU A 157 -35.56 -5.92 5.22
C GLU A 157 -35.65 -6.89 4.04
N ALA A 158 -36.70 -6.81 3.22
CA ALA A 158 -36.84 -7.65 2.04
C ALA A 158 -35.69 -7.44 1.04
N GLU A 159 -35.26 -6.18 0.83
CA GLU A 159 -34.14 -5.86 -0.05
C GLU A 159 -32.80 -6.34 0.50
N ILE A 160 -32.57 -6.26 1.82
CA ILE A 160 -31.37 -6.85 2.45
C ILE A 160 -31.34 -8.37 2.21
N ILE A 161 -32.47 -9.07 2.40
CA ILE A 161 -32.55 -10.53 2.18
C ILE A 161 -32.27 -10.87 0.70
N ALA A 162 -32.94 -10.20 -0.23
CA ALA A 162 -32.76 -10.42 -1.66
C ALA A 162 -31.32 -10.15 -2.12
N THR A 163 -30.74 -9.05 -1.62
CA THR A 163 -29.38 -8.64 -1.99
C THR A 163 -28.34 -9.60 -1.40
N THR A 164 -28.44 -9.96 -0.12
CA THR A 164 -27.49 -10.90 0.50
C THR A 164 -27.53 -12.27 -0.17
N SER A 165 -28.70 -12.77 -0.58
CA SER A 165 -28.78 -14.01 -1.36
C SER A 165 -28.12 -13.89 -2.74
N THR A 166 -28.30 -12.76 -3.42
CA THR A 166 -27.66 -12.46 -4.72
C THR A 166 -26.13 -12.40 -4.59
N LEU A 167 -25.63 -11.70 -3.57
CA LEU A 167 -24.19 -11.63 -3.28
C LEU A 167 -23.62 -13.01 -2.97
N ALA A 168 -24.30 -13.81 -2.15
CA ALA A 168 -23.86 -15.15 -1.80
C ALA A 168 -23.85 -16.10 -3.01
N ALA A 169 -24.85 -16.00 -3.90
CA ALA A 169 -24.85 -16.75 -5.16
C ALA A 169 -23.65 -16.35 -6.05
N ARG A 170 -23.33 -15.05 -6.12
CA ARG A 170 -22.15 -14.59 -6.86
C ARG A 170 -20.84 -15.11 -6.27
N VAL A 171 -20.72 -15.14 -4.94
CA VAL A 171 -19.56 -15.75 -4.26
C VAL A 171 -19.50 -17.25 -4.50
N GLN A 172 -20.65 -17.95 -4.53
CA GLN A 172 -20.72 -19.37 -4.86
C GLN A 172 -20.17 -19.63 -6.27
N ASP A 173 -20.64 -18.91 -7.29
CA ASP A 173 -20.13 -19.05 -8.66
C ASP A 173 -18.61 -18.89 -8.72
N ILE A 174 -18.08 -17.89 -8.00
CA ILE A 174 -16.64 -17.60 -8.00
C ILE A 174 -15.84 -18.68 -7.26
N THR A 175 -16.33 -19.13 -6.11
CA THR A 175 -15.60 -20.06 -5.23
C THR A 175 -15.80 -21.52 -5.60
N ALA A 176 -16.76 -21.85 -6.46
CA ALA A 176 -17.01 -23.21 -6.94
C ALA A 176 -15.85 -23.77 -7.76
N THR A 177 -15.07 -22.93 -8.44
CA THR A 177 -13.91 -23.36 -9.23
C THR A 177 -12.63 -23.48 -8.37
N LEU A 178 -12.65 -22.95 -7.15
CA LEU A 178 -11.47 -22.89 -6.28
C LEU A 178 -11.42 -24.08 -5.32
N PRO A 179 -10.23 -24.51 -4.87
CA PRO A 179 -10.09 -25.54 -3.84
C PRO A 179 -10.89 -25.24 -2.57
N THR A 180 -11.56 -26.25 -2.01
CA THR A 180 -12.52 -26.12 -0.90
C THR A 180 -11.88 -25.82 0.45
N ASP A 181 -10.59 -26.16 0.60
CA ASP A 181 -9.79 -26.01 1.80
C ASP A 181 -9.27 -24.57 2.00
N ILE A 182 -9.30 -23.72 0.96
CA ILE A 182 -8.84 -22.33 1.06
C ILE A 182 -9.71 -21.56 2.06
N PRO A 183 -9.14 -21.06 3.17
CA PRO A 183 -9.94 -20.39 4.19
C PRO A 183 -10.43 -19.03 3.70
N CYS A 184 -11.71 -18.76 3.91
CA CYS A 184 -12.41 -17.58 3.43
C CYS A 184 -12.59 -16.51 4.53
N CYS A 185 -12.38 -15.25 4.18
CA CYS A 185 -12.59 -14.09 5.03
C CYS A 185 -13.71 -13.22 4.45
N LEU A 186 -14.52 -12.63 5.33
CA LEU A 186 -15.54 -11.66 4.98
C LEU A 186 -15.17 -10.31 5.59
N MET A 187 -15.11 -9.27 4.77
CA MET A 187 -15.13 -7.89 5.24
C MET A 187 -16.52 -7.33 4.99
N LEU A 188 -17.16 -6.79 6.04
CA LEU A 188 -18.49 -6.18 5.94
C LEU A 188 -18.45 -4.74 6.47
N ASP A 189 -18.74 -3.79 5.58
CA ASP A 189 -18.86 -2.38 5.90
C ASP A 189 -20.23 -1.85 5.48
N CYS A 190 -21.02 -1.49 6.47
CA CYS A 190 -22.41 -1.08 6.30
C CYS A 190 -22.79 -0.10 7.41
N ASP A 191 -23.90 0.60 7.19
CA ASP A 191 -24.48 1.48 8.20
C ASP A 191 -24.82 0.69 9.48
N ASP A 192 -24.64 1.34 10.64
CA ASP A 192 -24.71 0.64 11.93
C ASP A 192 -26.12 0.13 12.24
N ASP A 193 -27.15 0.81 11.73
CA ASP A 193 -28.55 0.45 11.92
C ASP A 193 -28.98 -0.80 11.14
N ILE A 194 -28.29 -1.14 10.04
CA ILE A 194 -28.55 -2.37 9.27
C ILE A 194 -27.55 -3.49 9.54
N ARG A 195 -26.46 -3.20 10.27
CA ARG A 195 -25.30 -4.09 10.40
C ARG A 195 -25.64 -5.48 10.89
N GLN A 196 -26.43 -5.59 11.96
CA GLN A 196 -26.79 -6.88 12.54
C GLN A 196 -27.60 -7.73 11.56
N CYS A 197 -28.55 -7.11 10.84
CA CYS A 197 -29.38 -7.79 9.86
C CYS A 197 -28.56 -8.29 8.66
N VAL A 198 -27.75 -7.41 8.07
CA VAL A 198 -26.89 -7.75 6.93
C VAL A 198 -25.88 -8.84 7.32
N GLU A 199 -25.20 -8.71 8.47
CA GLU A 199 -24.21 -9.68 8.92
C GLU A 199 -24.81 -11.08 9.10
N SER A 200 -26.00 -11.16 9.73
CA SER A 200 -26.66 -12.42 10.01
C SER A 200 -27.09 -13.12 8.72
N HIS A 201 -27.81 -12.41 7.84
CA HIS A 201 -28.29 -12.96 6.57
C HIS A 201 -27.14 -13.33 5.63
N LEU A 202 -26.15 -12.45 5.48
CA LEU A 202 -25.02 -12.69 4.59
C LEU A 202 -24.17 -13.89 5.04
N LYS A 203 -23.89 -14.04 6.33
CA LYS A 203 -23.16 -15.22 6.84
C LYS A 203 -23.93 -16.51 6.61
N ASN A 204 -25.23 -16.50 6.88
CA ASN A 204 -26.09 -17.68 6.70
C ASN A 204 -26.17 -18.08 5.22
N GLU A 205 -26.43 -17.12 4.33
CA GLU A 205 -26.50 -17.36 2.88
C GLU A 205 -25.17 -17.82 2.30
N LEU A 206 -24.05 -17.21 2.72
CA LEU A 206 -22.72 -17.63 2.29
C LEU A 206 -22.43 -19.07 2.73
N ALA A 207 -22.70 -19.41 3.99
CA ALA A 207 -22.49 -20.77 4.49
C ALA A 207 -23.39 -21.78 3.74
N ALA A 208 -24.66 -21.46 3.55
CA ALA A 208 -25.63 -22.33 2.89
C ALA A 208 -25.32 -22.59 1.42
N LYS A 209 -24.93 -21.55 0.65
CA LYS A 209 -24.68 -21.66 -0.79
C LYS A 209 -23.28 -22.17 -1.14
N THR A 210 -22.27 -21.77 -0.37
CA THR A 210 -20.87 -22.11 -0.69
C THR A 210 -20.38 -23.37 0.03
N GLY A 211 -21.03 -23.76 1.13
CA GLY A 211 -20.53 -24.80 2.03
C GLY A 211 -19.25 -24.42 2.79
N ARG A 212 -18.81 -23.16 2.71
CA ARG A 212 -17.58 -22.66 3.33
C ARG A 212 -17.88 -21.77 4.53
N SER A 213 -17.00 -21.79 5.52
CA SER A 213 -17.05 -20.83 6.63
C SER A 213 -16.31 -19.55 6.26
N PHE A 214 -17.01 -18.42 6.40
CA PHE A 214 -16.43 -17.09 6.19
C PHE A 214 -16.13 -16.43 7.54
N ARG A 215 -14.84 -16.25 7.85
CA ARG A 215 -14.42 -15.54 9.04
C ARG A 215 -14.60 -14.03 8.84
N LEU A 216 -15.45 -13.40 9.65
CA LEU A 216 -15.59 -11.95 9.65
C LEU A 216 -14.30 -11.29 10.16
N LEU A 217 -13.80 -10.31 9.41
CA LEU A 217 -12.67 -9.48 9.81
C LEU A 217 -13.13 -8.36 10.75
N SER A 218 -12.26 -7.96 11.68
CA SER A 218 -12.54 -6.88 12.62
C SER A 218 -12.44 -5.48 12.00
N GLY A 219 -11.68 -5.33 10.91
CA GLY A 219 -11.51 -4.06 10.21
C GLY A 219 -12.58 -3.81 9.14
N LYS A 220 -12.60 -2.58 8.60
CA LYS A 220 -13.49 -2.14 7.52
C LYS A 220 -12.71 -1.52 6.35
N GLY A 221 -13.36 -1.41 5.19
CA GLY A 221 -12.80 -0.78 3.99
C GLY A 221 -11.42 -1.29 3.56
N LEU A 222 -10.61 -0.38 3.00
CA LEU A 222 -9.27 -0.70 2.51
C LEU A 222 -8.26 -1.03 3.61
N SER A 223 -8.50 -0.58 4.85
CA SER A 223 -7.66 -0.96 6.00
C SER A 223 -7.76 -2.46 6.33
N ALA A 224 -8.95 -3.05 6.14
CA ALA A 224 -9.16 -4.47 6.32
C ALA A 224 -8.49 -5.29 5.22
N PHE A 225 -8.54 -4.79 3.98
CA PHE A 225 -7.84 -5.39 2.84
C PHE A 225 -6.33 -5.40 3.09
N ASP A 226 -5.74 -4.27 3.49
CA ASP A 226 -4.31 -4.19 3.83
C ASP A 226 -3.91 -5.18 4.94
N THR A 227 -4.72 -5.23 6.00
CA THR A 227 -4.50 -6.18 7.11
C THR A 227 -4.60 -7.63 6.66
N TRP A 228 -5.55 -7.95 5.77
CA TRP A 228 -5.73 -9.29 5.22
C TRP A 228 -4.54 -9.72 4.34
N LEU A 229 -3.98 -8.81 3.52
CA LEU A 229 -2.76 -9.07 2.73
C LEU A 229 -1.59 -9.50 3.61
N ASP A 230 -1.48 -8.93 4.82
CA ASP A 230 -0.46 -9.30 5.79
C ASP A 230 -0.75 -10.64 6.48
N GLN A 231 -1.96 -10.81 7.01
CA GLN A 231 -2.33 -12.00 7.78
C GLN A 231 -2.35 -13.27 6.95
N ARG A 232 -2.65 -13.15 5.66
CA ARG A 232 -2.77 -14.28 4.74
C ARG A 232 -1.65 -14.32 3.73
N TRP A 233 -0.49 -13.72 3.99
CA TRP A 233 0.59 -13.76 3.02
C TRP A 233 1.14 -15.16 2.77
N GLU A 234 1.36 -15.95 3.84
CA GLU A 234 1.98 -17.27 3.76
C GLU A 234 1.03 -18.32 3.14
N ASN A 235 -0.25 -18.28 3.51
CA ASN A 235 -1.23 -19.31 3.11
C ASN A 235 -2.26 -18.76 2.10
N PRO A 236 -2.71 -19.55 1.11
CA PRO A 236 -3.81 -19.16 0.23
C PRO A 236 -5.04 -18.69 1.03
N GLY A 237 -5.74 -17.69 0.52
CA GLY A 237 -6.90 -17.10 1.18
C GLY A 237 -7.78 -16.34 0.20
N ILE A 238 -9.07 -16.38 0.48
CA ILE A 238 -10.10 -15.65 -0.26
C ILE A 238 -10.66 -14.57 0.65
N LEU A 239 -10.87 -13.37 0.12
CA LEU A 239 -11.55 -12.27 0.78
C LEU A 239 -12.79 -11.91 -0.04
N ALA A 240 -13.97 -12.01 0.57
CA ALA A 240 -15.17 -11.35 0.08
C ALA A 240 -15.29 -9.99 0.80
N ALA A 241 -15.06 -8.90 0.08
CA ALA A 241 -15.27 -7.56 0.59
C ALA A 241 -16.66 -7.08 0.17
N VAL A 242 -17.54 -6.87 1.15
CA VAL A 242 -18.94 -6.47 0.94
C VAL A 242 -19.20 -5.14 1.60
N THR A 243 -19.78 -4.21 0.84
CA THR A 243 -20.21 -2.91 1.37
C THR A 243 -21.67 -2.65 1.09
N PHE A 244 -22.40 -2.15 2.09
CA PHE A 244 -23.75 -1.60 1.94
C PHE A 244 -23.69 -0.12 2.34
N SER A 245 -23.66 0.79 1.38
CA SER A 245 -23.79 2.22 1.64
C SER A 245 -25.21 2.65 1.30
N VAL A 246 -26.11 2.57 2.28
CA VAL A 246 -27.53 2.93 2.16
C VAL A 246 -27.96 3.73 3.40
N PRO A 247 -27.37 4.93 3.58
CA PRO A 247 -27.53 5.70 4.81
C PRO A 247 -28.99 6.08 5.05
N ALA A 248 -29.43 6.06 6.31
CA ALA A 248 -30.76 6.54 6.68
C ALA A 248 -30.93 8.06 6.42
N TYR A 249 -29.82 8.80 6.48
CA TYR A 249 -29.74 10.25 6.36
C TYR A 249 -28.64 10.66 5.35
N PRO A 250 -28.87 10.50 4.04
CA PRO A 250 -27.92 10.92 3.01
C PRO A 250 -27.81 12.44 2.94
N SER A 251 -26.65 12.92 2.50
CA SER A 251 -26.40 14.31 2.16
C SER A 251 -26.77 14.61 0.70
N GLN A 252 -26.89 15.89 0.35
CA GLN A 252 -27.13 16.28 -1.03
C GLN A 252 -25.94 15.89 -1.92
N GLY A 253 -26.23 15.18 -3.02
CA GLY A 253 -25.21 14.67 -3.95
C GLY A 253 -24.68 13.28 -3.62
N ASP A 254 -25.12 12.67 -2.52
CA ASP A 254 -24.78 11.29 -2.18
C ASP A 254 -25.47 10.29 -3.12
N ALA A 255 -25.01 9.04 -3.06
CA ALA A 255 -25.59 7.93 -3.76
C ALA A 255 -25.55 6.64 -2.94
N ASP A 256 -26.61 5.85 -3.07
CA ASP A 256 -26.68 4.51 -2.51
C ASP A 256 -25.84 3.55 -3.38
N ALA A 257 -25.07 2.67 -2.75
CA ALA A 257 -24.36 1.63 -3.47
C ALA A 257 -24.11 0.38 -2.61
N ILE A 258 -24.21 -0.78 -3.26
CA ILE A 258 -23.84 -2.06 -2.68
C ILE A 258 -22.78 -2.68 -3.58
N THR A 259 -21.67 -3.11 -2.98
CA THR A 259 -20.57 -3.71 -3.73
C THR A 259 -20.14 -5.03 -3.09
N LEU A 260 -19.69 -5.94 -3.94
CA LEU A 260 -18.95 -7.13 -3.59
C LEU A 260 -17.71 -7.19 -4.46
N VAL A 261 -16.55 -7.43 -3.85
CA VAL A 261 -15.32 -7.80 -4.55
C VAL A 261 -14.76 -9.06 -3.92
N VAL A 262 -14.55 -10.09 -4.74
CA VAL A 262 -13.91 -11.35 -4.31
C VAL A 262 -12.46 -11.33 -4.76
N LEU A 263 -11.56 -11.36 -3.78
CA LEU A 263 -10.11 -11.32 -3.97
C LEU A 263 -9.49 -12.65 -3.55
N CYS A 264 -8.48 -13.10 -4.30
CA CYS A 264 -7.59 -14.17 -3.87
C CYS A 264 -6.18 -13.62 -3.72
N ASN A 265 -5.46 -14.04 -2.69
CA ASN A 265 -4.05 -13.65 -2.51
C ASN A 265 -3.10 -14.47 -3.41
N ARG A 266 -3.61 -15.41 -4.20
CA ARG A 266 -2.85 -16.20 -5.19
C ARG A 266 -3.55 -16.07 -6.53
N LYS A 267 -2.77 -16.07 -7.62
CA LYS A 267 -3.33 -16.18 -8.97
C LYS A 267 -4.01 -17.54 -9.11
N ALA A 268 -5.29 -17.54 -9.47
CA ALA A 268 -6.06 -18.75 -9.70
C ALA A 268 -6.05 -19.09 -11.20
N ALA A 269 -5.86 -20.37 -11.54
CA ALA A 269 -5.77 -20.82 -12.93
C ALA A 269 -7.07 -20.55 -13.71
N ASP A 270 -8.22 -20.71 -13.07
CA ASP A 270 -9.54 -20.44 -13.68
C ASP A 270 -9.81 -18.95 -13.94
N TYR A 271 -8.96 -18.06 -13.43
CA TYR A 271 -9.06 -16.62 -13.59
C TYR A 271 -7.79 -16.04 -14.23
N PRO A 272 -7.44 -16.44 -15.47
CA PRO A 272 -6.19 -16.04 -16.12
C PRO A 272 -6.11 -14.53 -16.38
N HIS A 273 -7.26 -13.86 -16.46
CA HIS A 273 -7.40 -12.43 -16.71
C HIS A 273 -7.67 -11.60 -15.45
N ALA A 274 -7.62 -12.19 -14.25
CA ALA A 274 -7.77 -11.45 -13.01
C ALA A 274 -6.69 -10.37 -12.89
N VAL A 275 -7.12 -9.14 -12.60
CA VAL A 275 -6.22 -8.02 -12.33
C VAL A 275 -5.77 -8.03 -10.88
N CYS A 276 -4.58 -7.49 -10.63
CA CYS A 276 -4.02 -7.33 -9.29
C CYS A 276 -4.46 -5.98 -8.72
N LEU A 277 -5.17 -6.00 -7.60
CA LEU A 277 -5.31 -4.85 -6.71
C LEU A 277 -4.12 -4.84 -5.75
N HIS A 278 -3.23 -3.87 -5.91
CA HIS A 278 -2.06 -3.72 -5.04
C HIS A 278 -2.41 -3.09 -3.70
N ARG A 279 -1.51 -3.23 -2.72
CA ARG A 279 -1.67 -2.62 -1.40
C ARG A 279 -2.03 -1.13 -1.52
N PRO A 280 -3.11 -0.70 -0.85
CA PRO A 280 -3.47 0.71 -0.82
C PRO A 280 -2.56 1.45 0.17
N GLU A 281 -2.08 2.63 -0.22
CA GLU A 281 -1.39 3.54 0.66
C GLU A 281 -2.38 4.57 1.22
N LYS A 282 -2.32 4.80 2.54
CA LYS A 282 -3.13 5.80 3.22
C LYS A 282 -2.36 7.12 3.34
N GLY A 283 -2.99 8.23 2.97
CA GLY A 283 -2.44 9.56 3.18
C GLY A 283 -3.52 10.62 3.33
N LYS A 284 -3.09 11.87 3.43
CA LYS A 284 -3.97 13.06 3.45
C LYS A 284 -3.69 13.92 2.22
N GLU A 285 -4.60 14.84 1.91
CA GLU A 285 -4.50 15.73 0.74
C GLU A 285 -3.09 16.38 0.57
N PRO A 286 -2.46 16.96 1.61
CA PRO A 286 -1.15 17.61 1.44
C PRO A 286 0.01 16.65 1.16
N ALA A 287 -0.19 15.36 1.44
CA ALA A 287 0.82 14.31 1.30
C ALA A 287 0.58 13.41 0.07
N LEU A 288 -0.40 13.72 -0.78
CA LEU A 288 -0.79 12.86 -1.91
C LEU A 288 0.35 12.56 -2.89
N VAL A 289 1.30 13.48 -3.08
CA VAL A 289 2.51 13.24 -3.88
C VAL A 289 3.27 12.01 -3.36
N LYS A 290 3.49 11.95 -2.04
CA LYS A 290 4.18 10.84 -1.38
C LYS A 290 3.30 9.57 -1.37
N THR A 291 1.99 9.73 -1.15
CA THR A 291 1.04 8.62 -1.13
C THR A 291 0.98 7.91 -2.50
N LEU A 292 0.91 8.68 -3.59
CA LEU A 292 0.95 8.14 -4.96
C LEU A 292 2.30 7.49 -5.26
N ASN A 293 3.41 8.15 -4.91
CA ASN A 293 4.74 7.57 -5.07
C ASN A 293 4.85 6.19 -4.41
N ARG A 294 4.30 6.07 -3.21
CA ARG A 294 4.32 4.82 -2.44
C ARG A 294 3.38 3.76 -3.03
N ALA A 295 2.20 4.13 -3.53
CA ALA A 295 1.31 3.22 -4.24
C ALA A 295 1.91 2.70 -5.56
N LEU A 296 2.68 3.52 -6.28
CA LEU A 296 3.47 3.11 -7.45
C LEU A 296 4.57 2.13 -7.07
N LEU A 297 5.27 2.36 -5.95
CA LEU A 297 6.26 1.43 -5.40
C LEU A 297 5.64 0.07 -5.01
N TRP A 298 4.45 0.08 -4.39
CA TRP A 298 3.69 -1.14 -4.05
C TRP A 298 3.23 -1.91 -5.27
N SER A 299 2.95 -1.24 -6.38
CA SER A 299 2.53 -1.91 -7.61
C SER A 299 3.68 -2.25 -8.56
N ASP A 300 4.90 -1.81 -8.24
CA ASP A 300 6.08 -1.92 -9.10
C ASP A 300 5.74 -1.48 -10.52
N THR A 301 5.11 -0.30 -10.60
CA THR A 301 4.54 0.29 -11.81
C THR A 301 5.16 1.66 -12.01
N ASP A 302 5.74 1.88 -13.19
CA ASP A 302 6.30 3.20 -13.53
C ASP A 302 5.16 4.21 -13.75
N PRO A 303 5.31 5.47 -13.31
CA PRO A 303 4.29 6.50 -13.46
C PRO A 303 3.81 6.67 -14.91
N GLU A 304 4.73 6.61 -15.87
CA GLU A 304 4.48 6.74 -17.31
C GLU A 304 3.65 5.58 -17.90
N SER A 305 3.61 4.44 -17.19
CA SER A 305 2.85 3.27 -17.62
C SER A 305 1.36 3.33 -17.21
N LEU A 306 1.00 4.23 -16.30
CA LEU A 306 -0.40 4.47 -15.92
C LEU A 306 -1.19 5.02 -17.10
N LYS A 307 -2.43 4.56 -17.22
CA LYS A 307 -3.29 4.85 -18.38
C LYS A 307 -4.47 5.73 -18.03
N ALA A 308 -4.95 5.66 -16.79
CA ALA A 308 -5.97 6.55 -16.27
C ALA A 308 -5.93 6.58 -14.75
N ALA A 309 -6.51 7.64 -14.19
CA ALA A 309 -6.85 7.78 -12.79
C ALA A 309 -8.36 7.80 -12.59
N TRP A 310 -8.80 7.16 -11.51
CA TRP A 310 -10.18 7.16 -11.07
C TRP A 310 -10.25 7.66 -9.65
N HIS A 311 -11.06 8.67 -9.38
CA HIS A 311 -11.14 9.24 -8.04
C HIS A 311 -12.56 9.47 -7.53
N THR A 312 -12.69 9.40 -6.21
CA THR A 312 -13.96 9.58 -5.49
C THR A 312 -13.72 10.13 -4.09
N GLY A 313 -14.58 11.04 -3.66
CA GLY A 313 -14.54 11.68 -2.36
C GLY A 313 -14.48 13.20 -2.45
N PRO A 314 -15.16 13.91 -1.52
CA PRO A 314 -15.17 15.37 -1.48
C PRO A 314 -13.77 16.00 -1.37
N ALA A 315 -12.83 15.36 -0.66
CA ALA A 315 -11.46 15.86 -0.53
C ALA A 315 -10.70 15.86 -1.87
N LEU A 316 -11.02 14.92 -2.77
CA LEU A 316 -10.40 14.81 -4.09
C LEU A 316 -11.13 15.64 -5.15
N ALA A 317 -12.44 15.84 -5.00
CA ALA A 317 -13.24 16.64 -5.93
C ALA A 317 -13.01 18.16 -5.78
N SER A 318 -12.66 18.63 -4.58
CA SER A 318 -12.52 20.07 -4.27
C SER A 318 -11.08 20.59 -4.32
N GLY A 319 -10.08 19.71 -4.20
CA GLY A 319 -8.67 20.06 -4.12
C GLY A 319 -7.90 19.84 -5.43
N SER A 320 -6.87 20.65 -5.67
CA SER A 320 -5.91 20.42 -6.76
C SER A 320 -4.81 19.42 -6.38
N GLY A 321 -4.76 18.94 -5.12
CA GLY A 321 -3.69 18.08 -4.63
C GLY A 321 -3.57 16.76 -5.35
N TRP A 322 -4.67 16.18 -5.85
CA TRP A 322 -4.62 14.95 -6.64
C TRP A 322 -3.98 15.16 -8.01
N ASN A 323 -4.36 16.23 -8.72
CA ASN A 323 -3.75 16.59 -10.01
C ASN A 323 -2.26 16.87 -9.82
N LYS A 324 -1.91 17.66 -8.80
CA LYS A 324 -0.52 17.93 -8.44
C LYS A 324 0.25 16.65 -8.10
N ALA A 325 -0.36 15.73 -7.38
CA ALA A 325 0.27 14.44 -7.07
C ALA A 325 0.60 13.65 -8.35
N CYS A 326 -0.30 13.64 -9.33
CA CYS A 326 -0.04 13.01 -10.62
C CYS A 326 1.11 13.68 -11.38
N GLU A 327 1.10 15.03 -11.48
CA GLU A 327 2.15 15.80 -12.15
C GLU A 327 3.53 15.61 -11.50
N ASP A 328 3.62 15.78 -10.18
CA ASP A 328 4.87 15.70 -9.42
C ASP A 328 5.47 14.27 -9.42
N ASN A 329 4.66 13.24 -9.65
CA ASN A 329 5.11 11.86 -9.82
C ASN A 329 5.47 11.50 -11.27
N GLY A 330 5.33 12.43 -12.23
CA GLY A 330 5.68 12.17 -13.63
C GLY A 330 4.67 11.30 -14.39
N VAL A 331 3.39 11.32 -13.96
CA VAL A 331 2.32 10.63 -14.67
C VAL A 331 2.05 11.30 -16.02
N THR A 332 1.79 10.51 -17.06
CA THR A 332 1.72 11.00 -18.46
C THR A 332 0.33 10.95 -19.10
N PHE A 333 -0.69 10.35 -18.46
CA PHE A 333 -2.06 10.37 -19.00
C PHE A 333 -2.68 11.77 -18.93
N SER A 334 -3.72 12.02 -19.72
CA SER A 334 -4.39 13.32 -19.74
C SER A 334 -5.13 13.58 -18.43
N LEU A 335 -4.77 14.63 -17.70
CA LEU A 335 -5.48 15.02 -16.47
C LEU A 335 -6.89 15.57 -16.76
N SER A 336 -7.22 15.91 -18.01
CA SER A 336 -8.58 16.32 -18.40
C SER A 336 -9.44 15.13 -18.83
N ASP A 337 -8.85 14.16 -19.54
CA ASP A 337 -9.64 13.10 -20.21
C ASP A 337 -9.56 11.75 -19.50
N ASP A 338 -8.42 11.47 -18.86
CA ASP A 338 -8.08 10.18 -18.26
C ASP A 338 -8.02 10.23 -16.73
N ASN A 339 -8.21 11.41 -16.11
CA ASN A 339 -8.39 11.56 -14.68
C ASN A 339 -9.86 11.81 -14.36
N ARG A 340 -10.59 10.77 -13.96
CA ARG A 340 -12.05 10.76 -13.92
C ARG A 340 -12.57 10.72 -12.49
N SER A 341 -13.35 11.74 -12.13
CA SER A 341 -14.23 11.69 -10.96
C SER A 341 -15.46 10.86 -11.26
N ILE A 342 -15.78 9.91 -10.40
CA ILE A 342 -17.04 9.16 -10.53
C ILE A 342 -18.22 9.87 -9.87
N ASP A 343 -17.95 10.79 -8.93
CA ASP A 343 -18.98 11.39 -8.07
C ASP A 343 -19.89 12.36 -8.83
N TYR A 344 -19.39 13.06 -9.85
CA TYR A 344 -20.19 14.03 -10.60
C TYR A 344 -21.38 13.38 -11.30
N ALA A 345 -21.20 12.20 -11.88
CA ALA A 345 -22.24 11.49 -12.61
C ALA A 345 -23.06 10.59 -11.69
N MET A 346 -22.38 9.88 -10.77
CA MET A 346 -22.98 8.80 -9.98
C MET A 346 -23.41 9.22 -8.58
N GLY A 347 -22.90 10.34 -8.06
CA GLY A 347 -23.03 10.74 -6.65
C GLY A 347 -22.00 10.03 -5.77
N TYR A 348 -21.73 10.60 -4.60
CA TYR A 348 -20.74 10.05 -3.67
C TYR A 348 -21.33 8.87 -2.87
N THR A 349 -20.73 7.70 -3.00
CA THR A 349 -21.26 6.45 -2.42
C THR A 349 -20.65 6.08 -1.06
N GLY A 350 -20.08 7.05 -0.34
CA GLY A 350 -19.52 6.86 1.01
C GLY A 350 -18.59 5.65 1.12
N ARG A 351 -18.87 4.77 2.09
CA ARG A 351 -18.07 3.56 2.38
C ARG A 351 -17.93 2.59 1.20
N ALA A 352 -18.86 2.62 0.25
CA ALA A 352 -18.80 1.81 -0.96
C ALA A 352 -17.92 2.42 -2.07
N ALA A 353 -17.60 3.72 -1.96
CA ALA A 353 -16.89 4.46 -3.01
C ALA A 353 -15.51 3.88 -3.36
N PRO A 354 -14.64 3.51 -2.38
CA PRO A 354 -13.36 2.88 -2.70
C PRO A 354 -13.52 1.57 -3.48
N TRP A 355 -14.53 0.76 -3.14
CA TRP A 355 -14.76 -0.52 -3.81
C TRP A 355 -15.41 -0.36 -5.18
N LEU A 356 -16.33 0.60 -5.32
CA LEU A 356 -16.92 0.96 -6.61
C LEU A 356 -15.85 1.41 -7.60
N VAL A 357 -14.96 2.32 -7.18
CA VAL A 357 -13.86 2.80 -8.04
C VAL A 357 -12.86 1.69 -8.37
N ILE A 358 -12.58 0.76 -7.43
CA ILE A 358 -11.78 -0.44 -7.70
C ILE A 358 -12.40 -1.29 -8.80
N ILE A 359 -13.71 -1.52 -8.77
CA ILE A 359 -14.38 -2.35 -9.77
C ILE A 359 -14.32 -1.69 -11.15
N LEU A 360 -14.55 -0.37 -11.23
CA LEU A 360 -14.46 0.38 -12.48
C LEU A 360 -13.04 0.39 -13.02
N ALA A 361 -12.04 0.67 -12.18
CA ALA A 361 -10.64 0.61 -12.55
C ALA A 361 -10.22 -0.81 -12.97
N SER A 362 -10.74 -1.86 -12.32
CA SER A 362 -10.48 -3.25 -12.69
C SER A 362 -11.04 -3.58 -14.07
N ALA A 363 -12.26 -3.15 -14.36
CA ALA A 363 -12.87 -3.30 -15.69
C ALA A 363 -12.09 -2.52 -16.76
N ALA A 364 -11.73 -1.27 -16.50
CA ALA A 364 -10.94 -0.45 -17.44
C ALA A 364 -9.52 -0.99 -17.63
N CYS A 365 -8.91 -1.54 -16.58
CA CYS A 365 -7.58 -2.16 -16.63
C CYS A 365 -7.55 -3.38 -17.56
N HIS A 366 -8.67 -4.10 -17.67
CA HIS A 366 -8.77 -5.22 -18.58
C HIS A 366 -8.54 -4.81 -20.04
N ASP A 367 -8.94 -3.62 -20.46
CA ASP A 367 -8.80 -3.19 -21.85
C ASP A 367 -7.62 -2.22 -22.04
N ASN A 368 -7.38 -1.35 -21.07
CA ASN A 368 -6.53 -0.17 -21.28
C ASN A 368 -5.17 -0.24 -20.59
N GLY A 369 -4.92 -1.22 -19.70
CA GLY A 369 -3.66 -1.33 -18.94
C GLY A 369 -3.72 -0.71 -17.55
N PRO A 370 -2.58 -0.45 -16.88
CA PRO A 370 -2.53 -0.05 -15.48
C PRO A 370 -3.37 1.19 -15.15
N GLN A 371 -4.13 1.12 -14.06
CA GLN A 371 -5.01 2.18 -13.57
C GLN A 371 -4.60 2.57 -12.15
N VAL A 372 -4.72 3.85 -11.80
CA VAL A 372 -4.58 4.31 -10.41
C VAL A 372 -5.93 4.73 -9.86
N ILE A 373 -6.17 4.46 -8.59
CA ILE A 373 -7.36 4.91 -7.86
C ILE A 373 -6.96 5.81 -6.71
N ALA A 374 -7.77 6.83 -6.44
CA ALA A 374 -7.71 7.63 -5.23
C ALA A 374 -9.11 7.73 -4.63
N ALA A 375 -9.30 7.27 -3.40
CA ALA A 375 -10.62 7.18 -2.79
C ALA A 375 -10.61 7.65 -1.35
N GLN A 376 -11.57 8.50 -1.02
CA GLN A 376 -11.95 8.80 0.36
C GLN A 376 -13.02 7.81 0.80
N SER A 377 -12.86 7.16 1.96
CA SER A 377 -13.83 6.15 2.45
C SER A 377 -15.02 6.76 3.19
N ALA A 378 -14.82 7.91 3.84
CA ALA A 378 -15.85 8.61 4.60
C ALA A 378 -15.65 10.13 4.44
N ALA A 379 -16.74 10.87 4.28
CA ALA A 379 -16.67 12.30 3.96
C ALA A 379 -16.06 13.15 5.10
N ASP A 380 -16.18 12.67 6.33
CA ASP A 380 -15.65 13.27 7.56
C ASP A 380 -14.20 12.88 7.86
N GLU A 381 -13.68 11.84 7.19
CA GLU A 381 -12.27 11.45 7.31
C GLU A 381 -11.41 12.23 6.30
N GLU A 382 -10.31 12.82 6.74
CA GLU A 382 -9.33 13.45 5.84
C GLU A 382 -8.48 12.44 5.04
N ASP A 383 -8.73 11.16 5.27
CA ASP A 383 -7.90 10.08 4.79
C ASP A 383 -8.27 9.68 3.35
N VAL A 384 -7.29 9.78 2.47
CA VAL A 384 -7.34 9.32 1.09
C VAL A 384 -6.52 8.05 0.95
N TRP A 385 -7.11 7.05 0.32
CA TRP A 385 -6.45 5.81 -0.05
C TRP A 385 -6.07 5.85 -1.53
N VAL A 386 -4.81 5.57 -1.84
CA VAL A 386 -4.32 5.46 -3.21
C VAL A 386 -3.85 4.04 -3.46
N ALA A 387 -4.32 3.42 -4.55
CA ALA A 387 -3.88 2.10 -4.95
C ALA A 387 -3.74 2.02 -6.48
N VAL A 388 -3.03 1.01 -6.96
CA VAL A 388 -2.88 0.75 -8.39
C VAL A 388 -3.47 -0.60 -8.71
N VAL A 389 -4.13 -0.69 -9.87
CA VAL A 389 -4.67 -1.91 -10.44
C VAL A 389 -3.93 -2.20 -11.74
N ASN A 390 -3.35 -3.39 -11.88
CA ASN A 390 -2.63 -3.76 -13.11
C ASN A 390 -2.75 -5.26 -13.44
N LYS A 391 -2.30 -5.63 -14.65
CA LYS A 391 -2.16 -7.01 -15.11
C LYS A 391 -0.72 -7.49 -14.94
N LYS A 392 -0.20 -7.53 -13.71
CA LYS A 392 1.16 -8.04 -13.48
C LYS A 392 1.13 -9.49 -13.03
N ASP A 393 1.94 -10.33 -13.69
CA ASP A 393 2.34 -11.62 -13.15
C ASP A 393 3.32 -11.37 -12.00
N VAL A 394 2.78 -11.13 -10.81
CA VAL A 394 3.61 -11.03 -9.61
C VAL A 394 4.31 -12.38 -9.41
N ARG A 395 5.63 -12.41 -9.60
CA ARG A 395 6.48 -13.57 -9.31
C ARG A 395 6.42 -13.83 -7.80
N LYS A 396 5.55 -14.75 -7.39
CA LYS A 396 5.59 -15.32 -6.04
C LYS A 396 6.53 -16.53 -6.04
N GLU A 397 7.45 -16.55 -5.07
CA GLU A 397 8.47 -17.60 -4.91
C GLU A 397 7.90 -18.99 -4.58
N ASN A 398 6.61 -19.10 -4.22
CA ASN A 398 5.92 -20.38 -4.12
C ASN A 398 4.65 -20.35 -4.98
N GLN A 399 4.76 -20.92 -6.17
CA GLN A 399 3.62 -21.31 -7.00
C GLN A 399 3.13 -22.67 -6.53
N GLY A 400 1.93 -22.72 -5.97
CA GLY A 400 1.31 -23.98 -5.58
C GLY A 400 -0.02 -23.75 -4.88
N ASN A 401 -1.09 -23.72 -5.67
CA ASN A 401 -2.39 -24.24 -5.22
C ASN A 401 -2.49 -25.66 -5.78
N GLY A 402 -1.60 -26.54 -5.31
CA GLY A 402 -1.65 -27.97 -5.60
C GLY A 402 -2.30 -28.70 -4.44
#